data_AF-A0AAR2KN56-F1
#
_entry.id   AF-A0AAR2KN56-F1
#
_cell.length_a   1.000
_cell.length_b   1.000
_cell.length_c   1.000
_cell.angle_alpha   90.00
_cell.angle_beta   90.00
_cell.angle_gamma   90.00
#
_symmetry.space_group_name_H-M   'P 1'
#
loop_
_entity.id
_entity.type
_entity.pdbx_description
1 polymer ?
#
loop_
_entity_poly.entity_id
_entity_poly.type
_entity_poly.pdbx_seq_one_letter_code
_entity_poly.pdbx_strand_id
1 'polypeptide(L)'
;MSLLTQTWLTGLALVFLSPSMLPMALFNSTDLSALLKKYMDEDEDREMKPRRKRAISSSDMQAILDLHNKLRAQVYPPASNMEYMVWDTELERTAEEWAETCLWEHGPAGLLPQIGQNLGVHWGRYRPPTSHVQAWYDEVKDYSFPYPQECNPHCPFTCTGPVCTHYTQLVWATSSRIGCAINVCYDMNVWGQIWAKAVYLVCNYSPKGNWWGHAPYKHGTPCSACPPSYGGGCRNNLCYKGMLLQYTEENNSIEPEAPRSPKTPRWPDTEGDRNGVESTEQMSQLVSCDTKLRDQCKGTTCNRYECPAGCLESTAKVVGTVYYEMQSSICRAGIHHGVIDNEGGWMDVTRQGRKEFFIKSNKNGVQSVGKYQSANAFIVSKVIVKVITCETTVAMLCPYKKPARHCPRIYCPQNCLQENHQISRVIGTGTYSDKSSICRSAVHAGVIKNELGGYVDVMPTNNRKQYFSSYQNGIYSESLQNPPGGKAFRVFAVI
;
A
#
# COMPACT_ATOMS: atom_id res chain seq x y z
N MET A 1 30.58 -72.67 37.69
CA MET A 1 31.68 -72.65 36.70
C MET A 1 31.11 -71.94 35.46
N SER A 2 31.27 -70.62 35.34
CA SER A 2 32.44 -69.92 34.79
C SER A 2 32.43 -69.90 33.25
N LEU A 3 32.25 -68.69 32.70
CA LEU A 3 32.77 -68.15 31.41
C LEU A 3 32.15 -68.75 30.13
N LEU A 4 31.94 -68.05 29.00
CA LEU A 4 32.20 -66.70 28.50
C LEU A 4 31.49 -66.60 27.11
N THR A 5 30.95 -65.42 26.77
CA THR A 5 31.01 -64.66 25.48
C THR A 5 31.18 -65.39 24.14
N GLN A 6 30.73 -64.95 22.95
CA GLN A 6 30.12 -63.74 22.37
C GLN A 6 29.91 -64.12 20.89
N THR A 7 28.89 -63.59 20.21
CA THR A 7 29.08 -62.89 18.92
C THR A 7 27.83 -62.10 18.57
N TRP A 8 28.08 -60.89 18.07
CA TRP A 8 27.17 -59.81 17.73
C TRP A 8 26.51 -60.01 16.36
N LEU A 9 25.36 -59.36 16.12
CA LEU A 9 25.16 -58.46 14.97
C LEU A 9 23.80 -57.74 15.06
N THR A 10 23.90 -56.42 15.12
CA THR A 10 22.85 -55.41 15.06
C THR A 10 22.33 -55.23 13.63
N GLY A 11 21.01 -55.24 13.43
CA GLY A 11 20.36 -54.84 12.17
C GLY A 11 20.04 -53.34 12.16
N LEU A 12 20.76 -52.59 11.33
CA LEU A 12 20.57 -51.16 11.08
C LEU A 12 19.74 -50.97 9.79
N ALA A 13 18.77 -50.06 9.88
CA ALA A 13 18.00 -49.52 8.76
C ALA A 13 18.88 -48.69 7.81
N LEU A 14 18.62 -48.79 6.51
CA LEU A 14 19.14 -47.87 5.49
C LEU A 14 18.02 -47.46 4.54
N VAL A 15 17.59 -46.20 4.69
CA VAL A 15 16.79 -45.43 3.74
C VAL A 15 17.75 -44.85 2.71
N PHE A 16 17.53 -45.14 1.43
CA PHE A 16 18.24 -44.49 0.32
C PHE A 16 17.44 -43.27 -0.18
N LEU A 17 18.17 -42.17 -0.38
CA LEU A 17 17.71 -40.88 -0.91
C LEU A 17 18.11 -40.71 -2.38
N SER A 18 17.29 -39.91 -3.08
CA SER A 18 17.56 -39.09 -4.29
C SER A 18 17.16 -39.66 -5.68
N PRO A 19 16.96 -38.80 -6.70
CA PRO A 19 15.90 -37.79 -6.78
C PRO A 19 15.12 -37.85 -8.12
N SER A 20 13.89 -37.34 -8.11
CA SER A 20 13.04 -37.17 -9.29
C SER A 20 13.45 -35.96 -10.13
N MET A 21 13.64 -36.17 -11.43
CA MET A 21 13.64 -35.14 -12.47
C MET A 21 12.52 -35.47 -13.45
N LEU A 22 11.47 -34.66 -13.48
CA LEU A 22 10.51 -34.58 -14.59
C LEU A 22 10.21 -33.09 -14.84
N PRO A 23 9.95 -32.72 -16.10
CA PRO A 23 10.19 -31.38 -16.62
C PRO A 23 9.04 -30.44 -16.32
N MET A 24 9.36 -29.20 -15.97
CA MET A 24 8.39 -28.11 -16.00
C MET A 24 8.02 -27.85 -17.46
N ALA A 25 6.79 -28.22 -17.85
CA ALA A 25 6.17 -27.68 -19.04
C ALA A 25 5.96 -26.17 -18.81
N LEU A 26 6.60 -25.36 -19.66
CA LEU A 26 6.40 -23.91 -19.69
C LEU A 26 4.99 -23.63 -20.21
N PHE A 27 4.11 -23.10 -19.36
CA PHE A 27 2.88 -22.48 -19.82
C PHE A 27 3.21 -21.11 -20.43
N ASN A 28 2.77 -20.93 -21.68
CA ASN A 28 3.06 -19.79 -22.54
C ASN A 28 2.28 -18.54 -22.09
N SER A 29 2.91 -17.35 -22.13
CA SER A 29 2.41 -16.11 -21.52
C SER A 29 1.18 -15.50 -22.20
N THR A 30 0.75 -16.03 -23.35
CA THR A 30 -0.38 -15.53 -24.12
C THR A 30 -1.74 -15.97 -23.54
N ASP A 31 -1.78 -17.09 -22.82
CA ASP A 31 -3.03 -17.65 -22.25
C ASP A 31 -3.47 -16.90 -20.98
N LEU A 32 -2.51 -16.32 -20.24
CA LEU A 32 -2.76 -15.49 -19.06
C LEU A 32 -3.35 -14.11 -19.43
N SER A 33 -2.88 -13.52 -20.54
CA SER A 33 -3.44 -12.28 -21.10
C SER A 33 -4.84 -12.47 -21.70
N ALA A 34 -5.15 -13.66 -22.25
CA ALA A 34 -6.48 -13.98 -22.75
C ALA A 34 -7.49 -14.23 -21.62
N LEU A 35 -7.05 -14.83 -20.50
CA LEU A 35 -7.87 -15.00 -19.30
C LEU A 35 -8.19 -13.66 -18.62
N LEU A 36 -7.20 -12.79 -18.42
CA LEU A 36 -7.35 -11.47 -17.77
C LEU A 36 -8.24 -10.52 -18.57
N LYS A 37 -8.21 -10.59 -19.91
CA LYS A 37 -9.04 -9.73 -20.78
C LYS A 37 -10.53 -10.07 -20.69
N LYS A 38 -10.87 -11.36 -20.50
CA LYS A 38 -12.26 -11.81 -20.30
C LYS A 38 -12.92 -11.26 -19.02
N TYR A 39 -12.13 -10.81 -18.03
CA TYR A 39 -12.63 -10.24 -16.78
C TYR A 39 -12.64 -8.71 -16.73
N MET A 40 -12.13 -8.02 -17.76
CA MET A 40 -12.06 -6.56 -17.80
C MET A 40 -13.04 -5.89 -18.79
N ASP A 41 -13.65 -6.66 -19.70
CA ASP A 41 -14.51 -6.13 -20.77
C ASP A 41 -16.03 -6.16 -20.45
N GLU A 42 -16.47 -6.50 -19.22
CA GLU A 42 -17.91 -6.55 -18.86
C GLU A 42 -18.49 -5.24 -18.26
N ASP A 43 -17.72 -4.15 -18.18
CA ASP A 43 -18.13 -2.90 -17.51
C ASP A 43 -18.42 -1.70 -18.45
N GLU A 44 -18.51 -1.91 -19.77
CA GLU A 44 -18.95 -0.86 -20.71
C GLU A 44 -20.11 -1.35 -21.59
N ASP A 45 -21.30 -1.50 -20.99
CA ASP A 45 -22.56 -1.02 -21.60
C ASP A 45 -23.76 -1.16 -20.63
N ARG A 46 -24.61 -0.14 -20.65
CA ARG A 46 -25.73 0.13 -19.73
C ARG A 46 -26.72 -1.04 -19.59
N GLU A 47 -26.87 -1.55 -18.38
CA GLU A 47 -28.16 -1.80 -17.71
C GLU A 47 -27.94 -2.01 -16.21
N MET A 48 -28.88 -1.53 -15.38
CA MET A 48 -28.79 -1.49 -13.92
C MET A 48 -28.74 -2.91 -13.32
N LYS A 49 -27.55 -3.54 -13.26
CA LYS A 49 -27.34 -4.86 -12.63
C LYS A 49 -27.53 -4.76 -11.10
N PRO A 50 -28.17 -5.75 -10.45
CA PRO A 50 -28.54 -5.68 -9.04
C PRO A 50 -27.29 -5.65 -8.14
N ARG A 51 -27.30 -4.83 -7.08
CA ARG A 51 -26.24 -4.75 -6.07
C ARG A 51 -25.84 -6.18 -5.64
N ARG A 52 -24.62 -6.62 -5.95
CA ARG A 52 -24.05 -7.89 -5.50
C ARG A 52 -24.26 -7.99 -3.98
N LYS A 53 -24.92 -9.07 -3.54
CA LYS A 53 -25.23 -9.32 -2.11
C LYS A 53 -23.90 -9.54 -1.38
N ARG A 54 -23.66 -8.83 -0.28
CA ARG A 54 -22.41 -8.95 0.51
C ARG A 54 -22.19 -10.40 0.95
N ALA A 55 -20.93 -10.85 0.93
CA ALA A 55 -20.54 -12.19 1.42
C ALA A 55 -20.75 -12.38 2.93
N ILE A 56 -20.87 -11.28 3.67
CA ILE A 56 -21.24 -11.28 5.08
C ILE A 56 -22.34 -10.25 5.36
N SER A 57 -23.28 -10.58 6.24
CA SER A 57 -24.33 -9.64 6.62
C SER A 57 -23.75 -8.46 7.42
N SER A 58 -24.35 -7.27 7.31
CA SER A 58 -23.90 -6.10 8.09
C SER A 58 -23.96 -6.35 9.60
N SER A 59 -24.91 -7.16 10.07
CA SER A 59 -25.00 -7.56 11.47
C SER A 59 -23.86 -8.48 11.90
N ASP A 60 -23.50 -9.46 11.06
CA ASP A 60 -22.40 -10.38 11.35
C ASP A 60 -21.04 -9.67 11.27
N MET A 61 -20.86 -8.79 10.29
CA MET A 61 -19.71 -7.89 10.17
C MET A 61 -19.47 -7.12 11.48
N GLN A 62 -20.51 -6.46 11.98
CA GLN A 62 -20.44 -5.68 13.21
C GLN A 62 -20.19 -6.59 14.43
N ALA A 63 -20.87 -7.73 14.51
CA ALA A 63 -20.70 -8.69 15.61
C ALA A 63 -19.28 -9.28 15.68
N ILE A 64 -18.67 -9.59 14.53
CA ILE A 64 -17.28 -10.04 14.43
C ILE A 64 -16.34 -8.94 14.92
N LEU A 65 -16.50 -7.70 14.43
CA LEU A 65 -15.64 -6.58 14.78
C LEU A 65 -15.73 -6.24 16.28
N ASP A 66 -16.93 -6.22 16.82
CA ASP A 66 -17.19 -5.93 18.24
C ASP A 66 -16.61 -7.02 19.13
N LEU A 67 -16.77 -8.30 18.73
CA LEU A 67 -16.19 -9.41 19.48
C LEU A 67 -14.65 -9.38 19.44
N HIS A 68 -14.04 -9.10 18.29
CA HIS A 68 -12.58 -8.93 18.20
C HIS A 68 -12.08 -7.86 19.16
N ASN A 69 -12.69 -6.66 19.14
CA ASN A 69 -12.28 -5.57 20.00
C ASN A 69 -12.56 -5.86 21.49
N LYS A 70 -13.69 -6.51 21.82
CA LYS A 70 -14.00 -6.93 23.19
C LYS A 70 -12.93 -7.89 23.73
N LEU A 71 -12.54 -8.90 22.95
CA LEU A 71 -11.55 -9.89 23.35
C LEU A 71 -10.15 -9.28 23.46
N ARG A 72 -9.77 -8.43 22.50
CA ARG A 72 -8.50 -7.66 22.55
C ARG A 72 -8.38 -6.77 23.79
N ALA A 73 -9.50 -6.20 24.25
CA ALA A 73 -9.55 -5.36 25.45
C ALA A 73 -9.43 -6.14 26.77
N GLN A 74 -9.61 -7.46 26.74
CA GLN A 74 -9.74 -8.34 27.90
C GLN A 74 -8.59 -9.35 28.04
N VAL A 75 -7.55 -9.23 27.22
CA VAL A 75 -6.42 -10.15 27.24
C VAL A 75 -5.70 -10.14 28.59
N TYR A 76 -5.22 -11.32 28.98
CA TYR A 76 -4.33 -11.51 30.11
C TYR A 76 -3.05 -12.23 29.65
N PRO A 77 -1.85 -11.73 29.99
CA PRO A 77 -1.58 -10.52 30.77
C PRO A 77 -2.01 -9.23 30.02
N PRO A 78 -2.23 -8.09 30.71
CA PRO A 78 -2.78 -6.89 30.08
C PRO A 78 -1.83 -6.30 29.04
N ALA A 79 -2.40 -5.75 27.97
CA ALA A 79 -1.67 -5.20 26.84
C ALA A 79 -1.55 -3.67 26.89
N SER A 80 -0.33 -3.16 26.85
CA SER A 80 -0.06 -1.71 26.89
C SER A 80 -0.25 -1.00 25.55
N ASN A 81 -0.24 -1.73 24.43
CA ASN A 81 -0.21 -1.16 23.07
C ASN A 81 -1.29 -1.71 22.12
N MET A 82 -2.37 -2.28 22.65
CA MET A 82 -3.40 -2.94 21.84
C MET A 82 -4.19 -1.93 20.99
N GLU A 83 -4.06 -1.97 19.66
CA GLU A 83 -4.76 -1.05 18.77
C GLU A 83 -6.24 -1.43 18.61
N TYR A 84 -7.13 -0.42 18.56
CA TYR A 84 -8.52 -0.64 18.15
C TYR A 84 -8.58 -1.10 16.69
N MET A 85 -9.32 -2.17 16.45
CA MET A 85 -9.49 -2.78 15.14
C MET A 85 -10.72 -2.17 14.44
N VAL A 86 -10.58 -1.86 13.15
CA VAL A 86 -11.67 -1.37 12.28
C VAL A 86 -11.93 -2.33 11.12
N TRP A 87 -13.13 -2.32 10.57
CA TRP A 87 -13.45 -3.09 9.37
C TRP A 87 -12.80 -2.49 8.13
N ASP A 88 -12.31 -3.33 7.22
CA ASP A 88 -11.71 -2.95 5.95
C ASP A 88 -12.33 -3.74 4.80
N THR A 89 -12.97 -3.03 3.87
CA THR A 89 -13.75 -3.63 2.79
C THR A 89 -12.89 -4.32 1.72
N GLU A 90 -11.61 -3.93 1.57
CA GLU A 90 -10.71 -4.65 0.65
C GLU A 90 -10.25 -5.99 1.25
N LEU A 91 -10.05 -6.04 2.57
CA LEU A 91 -9.80 -7.29 3.27
C LEU A 91 -11.01 -8.23 3.21
N GLU A 92 -12.23 -7.69 3.28
CA GLU A 92 -13.47 -8.45 3.08
C GLU A 92 -13.56 -9.02 1.67
N ARG A 93 -13.34 -8.20 0.63
CA ARG A 93 -13.38 -8.65 -0.78
C ARG A 93 -12.37 -9.77 -1.05
N THR A 94 -11.14 -9.63 -0.56
CA THR A 94 -10.11 -10.66 -0.73
C THR A 94 -10.39 -11.92 0.11
N ALA A 95 -11.08 -11.78 1.24
CA ALA A 95 -11.55 -12.92 2.02
C ALA A 95 -12.71 -13.65 1.30
N GLU A 96 -13.60 -12.91 0.63
CA GLU A 96 -14.70 -13.45 -0.19
C GLU A 96 -14.14 -14.28 -1.34
N GLU A 97 -13.23 -13.72 -2.12
CA GLU A 97 -12.55 -14.41 -3.22
C GLU A 97 -11.88 -15.72 -2.76
N TRP A 98 -11.29 -15.74 -1.57
CA TRP A 98 -10.69 -16.95 -1.02
C TRP A 98 -11.74 -17.94 -0.49
N ALA A 99 -12.77 -17.46 0.21
CA ALA A 99 -13.84 -18.29 0.74
C ALA A 99 -14.63 -19.02 -0.37
N GLU A 100 -14.77 -18.37 -1.53
CA GLU A 100 -15.40 -18.94 -2.74
C GLU A 100 -14.63 -20.15 -3.29
N THR A 101 -13.33 -20.27 -3.03
CA THR A 101 -12.52 -21.41 -3.51
C THR A 101 -12.86 -22.73 -2.80
N CYS A 102 -13.45 -22.67 -1.60
CA CYS A 102 -13.75 -23.84 -0.79
C CYS A 102 -12.54 -24.76 -0.53
N LEU A 103 -11.34 -24.17 -0.44
CA LEU A 103 -10.11 -24.86 -0.08
C LEU A 103 -9.79 -24.68 1.40
N TRP A 104 -9.59 -25.77 2.14
CA TRP A 104 -9.19 -25.72 3.55
C TRP A 104 -7.68 -25.45 3.71
N GLU A 105 -7.21 -24.34 3.14
CA GLU A 105 -5.82 -23.90 3.18
C GLU A 105 -5.73 -22.38 3.25
N HIS A 106 -4.59 -21.86 3.67
CA HIS A 106 -4.33 -20.43 3.63
C HIS A 106 -4.08 -19.94 2.20
N GLY A 107 -4.61 -18.77 1.85
CA GLY A 107 -4.30 -18.14 0.57
C GLY A 107 -5.04 -16.84 0.28
N PRO A 108 -4.89 -16.31 -0.95
CA PRO A 108 -3.96 -16.79 -1.98
C PRO A 108 -2.49 -16.55 -1.59
N ALA A 109 -1.59 -17.43 -2.03
CA ALA A 109 -0.18 -17.41 -1.62
C ALA A 109 0.54 -16.06 -1.83
N GLY A 110 0.15 -15.30 -2.87
CA GLY A 110 0.71 -13.96 -3.14
C GLY A 110 0.34 -12.89 -2.11
N LEU A 111 -0.75 -13.07 -1.35
CA LEU A 111 -1.23 -12.13 -0.34
C LEU A 111 -0.74 -12.47 1.07
N LEU A 112 -0.54 -13.76 1.39
CA LEU A 112 -0.15 -14.22 2.73
C LEU A 112 1.13 -13.57 3.32
N PRO A 113 2.12 -13.09 2.54
CA PRO A 113 3.25 -12.34 3.10
C PRO A 113 2.88 -10.94 3.63
N GLN A 114 1.75 -10.38 3.20
CA GLN A 114 1.33 -9.00 3.49
C GLN A 114 0.18 -8.93 4.52
N ILE A 115 -0.66 -9.96 4.55
CA ILE A 115 -1.82 -10.04 5.45
C ILE A 115 -1.72 -11.21 6.43
N GLY A 116 -2.38 -11.05 7.57
CA GLY A 116 -2.75 -12.16 8.44
C GLY A 116 -4.01 -12.84 7.93
N GLN A 117 -4.21 -14.10 8.25
CA GLN A 117 -5.43 -14.82 7.89
C GLN A 117 -5.78 -15.84 8.96
N ASN A 118 -7.01 -15.80 9.46
CA ASN A 118 -7.59 -16.88 10.26
C ASN A 118 -8.70 -17.55 9.45
N LEU A 119 -8.75 -18.87 9.56
CA LEU A 119 -9.71 -19.73 8.88
C LEU A 119 -10.58 -20.44 9.91
N GLY A 120 -11.86 -20.57 9.60
CA GLY A 120 -12.82 -21.25 10.46
C GLY A 120 -13.77 -22.04 9.59
N VAL A 121 -14.04 -23.29 9.96
CA VAL A 121 -14.99 -24.13 9.23
C VAL A 121 -15.84 -24.94 10.20
N HIS A 122 -17.12 -25.06 9.90
CA HIS A 122 -18.01 -26.00 10.57
C HIS A 122 -19.02 -26.56 9.57
N TRP A 123 -19.70 -27.64 9.95
CA TRP A 123 -20.76 -28.26 9.17
C TRP A 123 -21.87 -28.72 10.12
N GLY A 124 -23.05 -28.98 9.57
CA GLY A 124 -24.22 -29.40 10.34
C GLY A 124 -25.01 -28.24 10.94
N ARG A 125 -25.13 -28.19 12.28
CA ARG A 125 -25.97 -27.18 12.95
C ARG A 125 -25.44 -25.77 12.70
N TYR A 126 -26.36 -24.83 12.46
CA TYR A 126 -26.04 -23.41 12.33
C TYR A 126 -25.26 -22.91 13.55
N ARG A 127 -24.16 -22.20 13.30
CA ARG A 127 -23.43 -21.43 14.31
C ARG A 127 -23.19 -20.02 13.79
N PRO A 128 -23.37 -18.99 14.63
CA PRO A 128 -23.06 -17.63 14.21
C PRO A 128 -21.55 -17.49 13.93
N PRO A 129 -21.13 -16.56 13.07
CA PRO A 129 -19.71 -16.37 12.72
C PRO A 129 -18.83 -16.06 13.93
N THR A 130 -19.40 -15.38 14.92
CA THR A 130 -18.78 -15.10 16.22
C THR A 130 -18.34 -16.35 16.98
N SER A 131 -18.95 -17.51 16.72
CA SER A 131 -18.50 -18.78 17.33
C SER A 131 -17.10 -19.19 16.88
N HIS A 132 -16.69 -18.87 15.65
CA HIS A 132 -15.34 -19.16 15.15
C HIS A 132 -14.33 -18.19 15.76
N VAL A 133 -14.71 -16.91 15.89
CA VAL A 133 -13.91 -15.90 16.57
C VAL A 133 -13.66 -16.28 18.03
N GLN A 134 -14.70 -16.76 18.73
CA GLN A 134 -14.56 -17.26 20.09
C GLN A 134 -13.67 -18.51 20.14
N ALA A 135 -13.86 -19.48 19.23
CA ALA A 135 -13.02 -20.67 19.16
C ALA A 135 -11.54 -20.35 18.91
N TRP A 136 -11.24 -19.36 18.03
CA TRP A 136 -9.88 -18.85 17.83
C TRP A 136 -9.32 -18.23 19.11
N TYR A 137 -10.14 -17.49 19.87
CA TYR A 137 -9.70 -16.91 21.13
C TYR A 137 -9.45 -17.95 22.22
N ASP A 138 -10.28 -18.99 22.28
CA ASP A 138 -10.22 -20.04 23.29
C ASP A 138 -8.90 -20.85 23.24
N GLU A 139 -8.11 -20.75 22.16
CA GLU A 139 -6.74 -21.26 22.12
C GLU A 139 -5.83 -20.60 23.17
N VAL A 140 -6.23 -19.46 23.76
CA VAL A 140 -5.54 -18.82 24.89
C VAL A 140 -5.30 -19.77 26.06
N LYS A 141 -6.18 -20.76 26.26
CA LYS A 141 -6.04 -21.77 27.33
C LYS A 141 -4.78 -22.65 27.17
N ASP A 142 -4.30 -22.77 25.93
CA ASP A 142 -3.18 -23.60 25.52
C ASP A 142 -1.94 -22.76 25.20
N TYR A 143 -2.07 -21.43 25.19
CA TYR A 143 -1.01 -20.50 24.86
C TYR A 143 -0.36 -19.92 26.12
N SER A 144 0.96 -19.97 26.20
CA SER A 144 1.72 -19.26 27.25
C SER A 144 2.31 -17.97 26.70
N PHE A 145 1.97 -16.84 27.30
CA PHE A 145 2.45 -15.52 26.89
C PHE A 145 3.95 -15.36 27.22
N PRO A 146 4.81 -15.01 26.24
CA PRO A 146 6.23 -14.79 26.49
C PRO A 146 6.46 -13.41 27.12
N TYR A 147 6.97 -13.38 28.34
CA TYR A 147 7.28 -12.11 28.99
C TYR A 147 8.60 -11.51 28.46
N PRO A 148 8.81 -10.18 28.60
CA PRO A 148 9.99 -9.52 28.06
C PRO A 148 11.34 -10.15 28.47
N GLN A 149 11.44 -10.70 29.68
CA GLN A 149 12.65 -11.37 30.18
C GLN A 149 12.97 -12.69 29.46
N GLU A 150 11.98 -13.32 28.83
CA GLU A 150 12.14 -14.56 28.06
C GLU A 150 12.48 -14.30 26.59
N CYS A 151 12.33 -13.05 26.13
CA CYS A 151 12.56 -12.65 24.75
C CYS A 151 14.02 -12.24 24.51
N ASN A 152 14.90 -13.21 24.23
CA ASN A 152 16.31 -12.93 23.90
C ASN A 152 16.92 -13.98 22.94
N PRO A 153 17.28 -13.63 21.68
CA PRO A 153 16.92 -12.42 20.93
C PRO A 153 15.47 -12.46 20.38
N HIS A 154 14.80 -13.61 20.53
CA HIS A 154 13.44 -13.87 20.06
C HIS A 154 12.58 -14.33 21.24
N CYS A 155 11.30 -13.99 21.22
CA CYS A 155 10.32 -14.52 22.18
C CYS A 155 10.02 -16.00 21.87
N PRO A 156 9.96 -16.88 22.89
CA PRO A 156 9.51 -18.25 22.69
C PRO A 156 8.04 -18.27 22.28
N PHE A 157 7.68 -19.23 21.42
CA PHE A 157 6.29 -19.56 21.13
C PHE A 157 5.97 -20.87 21.84
N THR A 158 5.12 -20.80 22.86
CA THR A 158 4.73 -21.97 23.67
C THR A 158 3.24 -22.21 23.51
N CYS A 159 2.90 -23.34 22.90
CA CYS A 159 1.53 -23.79 22.67
C CYS A 159 1.43 -25.26 23.06
N THR A 160 0.58 -25.59 24.03
CA THR A 160 0.34 -26.98 24.47
C THR A 160 -0.77 -27.67 23.69
N GLY A 161 -1.57 -26.89 22.97
CA GLY A 161 -2.67 -27.34 22.12
C GLY A 161 -2.22 -27.59 20.67
N PRO A 162 -3.14 -28.05 19.81
CA PRO A 162 -2.84 -28.32 18.41
C PRO A 162 -2.54 -27.05 17.62
N VAL A 163 -3.16 -25.92 17.99
CA VAL A 163 -3.01 -24.61 17.34
C VAL A 163 -3.21 -23.51 18.39
N CYS A 164 -2.34 -22.48 18.36
CA CYS A 164 -2.52 -21.23 19.10
C CYS A 164 -2.39 -19.98 18.21
N THR A 165 -2.15 -20.17 16.92
CA THR A 165 -1.84 -19.07 16.00
C THR A 165 -3.06 -18.25 15.63
N HIS A 166 -4.28 -18.79 15.77
CA HIS A 166 -5.48 -18.00 15.53
C HIS A 166 -5.70 -17.01 16.68
N TYR A 167 -5.51 -17.45 17.93
CA TYR A 167 -5.51 -16.59 19.11
C TYR A 167 -4.50 -15.46 18.96
N THR A 168 -3.22 -15.79 18.68
CA THR A 168 -2.17 -14.77 18.62
C THR A 168 -2.40 -13.75 17.50
N GLN A 169 -2.99 -14.14 16.36
CA GLN A 169 -3.37 -13.21 15.30
C GLN A 169 -4.53 -12.30 15.73
N LEU A 170 -5.56 -12.86 16.37
CA LEU A 170 -6.73 -12.12 16.85
C LEU A 170 -6.31 -11.03 17.84
N VAL A 171 -5.39 -11.36 18.77
CA VAL A 171 -4.87 -10.43 19.78
C VAL A 171 -3.58 -9.73 19.37
N TRP A 172 -3.22 -9.74 18.07
CA TRP A 172 -2.00 -9.09 17.62
C TRP A 172 -2.14 -7.56 17.72
N ALA A 173 -1.35 -6.91 18.57
CA ALA A 173 -1.53 -5.51 18.94
C ALA A 173 -1.60 -4.57 17.74
N THR A 174 -0.72 -4.76 16.75
CA THR A 174 -0.63 -3.88 15.58
C THR A 174 -1.66 -4.18 14.49
N SER A 175 -2.33 -5.33 14.51
CA SER A 175 -3.35 -5.66 13.51
C SER A 175 -4.61 -4.84 13.80
N SER A 176 -4.72 -3.67 13.17
CA SER A 176 -5.80 -2.71 13.39
C SER A 176 -6.89 -2.70 12.31
N ARG A 177 -6.80 -3.59 11.32
CA ARG A 177 -7.82 -3.76 10.27
C ARG A 177 -8.18 -5.24 10.12
N ILE A 178 -9.46 -5.50 9.89
CA ILE A 178 -10.00 -6.84 9.60
C ILE A 178 -11.04 -6.76 8.49
N GLY A 179 -11.10 -7.78 7.65
CA GLY A 179 -12.26 -8.02 6.79
C GLY A 179 -12.46 -9.53 6.64
N CYS A 180 -13.72 -9.96 6.70
CA CYS A 180 -14.06 -11.38 6.66
C CYS A 180 -15.18 -11.67 5.67
N ALA A 181 -15.21 -12.91 5.17
CA ALA A 181 -16.27 -13.40 4.32
C ALA A 181 -16.69 -14.82 4.72
N ILE A 182 -17.95 -15.15 4.45
CA ILE A 182 -18.52 -16.47 4.71
C ILE A 182 -18.96 -17.06 3.38
N ASN A 183 -18.60 -18.32 3.14
CA ASN A 183 -19.10 -19.08 2.04
C ASN A 183 -19.65 -20.43 2.50
N VAL A 184 -20.69 -20.93 1.82
CA VAL A 184 -21.21 -22.28 2.05
C VAL A 184 -20.67 -23.18 0.95
N CYS A 185 -19.76 -24.07 1.33
CA CYS A 185 -19.11 -25.03 0.46
C CYS A 185 -19.89 -26.35 0.49
N TYR A 186 -20.48 -26.73 -0.64
CA TYR A 186 -21.30 -27.94 -0.72
C TYR A 186 -20.48 -29.21 -0.44
N ASP A 187 -19.26 -29.28 -0.97
CA ASP A 187 -18.30 -30.34 -0.69
C ASP A 187 -16.94 -29.69 -0.42
N MET A 188 -16.45 -29.80 0.82
CA MET A 188 -15.16 -29.23 1.22
C MET A 188 -14.30 -30.31 1.87
N ASN A 189 -13.09 -30.53 1.37
CA ASN A 189 -12.13 -31.45 1.99
C ASN A 189 -11.46 -30.76 3.19
N VAL A 190 -11.83 -31.17 4.40
CA VAL A 190 -11.27 -30.70 5.66
C VAL A 190 -10.52 -31.86 6.30
N TRP A 191 -9.18 -31.77 6.35
CA TRP A 191 -8.30 -32.80 6.91
C TRP A 191 -8.52 -34.22 6.36
N GLY A 192 -8.77 -34.34 5.05
CA GLY A 192 -8.97 -35.64 4.39
C GLY A 192 -10.40 -36.17 4.44
N GLN A 193 -11.35 -35.40 5.00
CA GLN A 193 -12.77 -35.75 5.03
C GLN A 193 -13.60 -34.73 4.27
N ILE A 194 -14.54 -35.21 3.46
CA ILE A 194 -15.48 -34.34 2.75
C ILE A 194 -16.60 -33.94 3.71
N TRP A 195 -16.71 -32.65 3.98
CA TRP A 195 -17.77 -32.06 4.79
C TRP A 195 -18.84 -31.48 3.86
N ALA A 196 -20.04 -32.04 3.95
CA ALA A 196 -21.18 -31.59 3.17
C ALA A 196 -21.76 -30.28 3.74
N LYS A 197 -22.00 -29.29 2.87
CA LYS A 197 -22.52 -27.96 3.24
C LYS A 197 -21.71 -27.31 4.38
N ALA A 198 -20.38 -27.36 4.25
CA ALA A 198 -19.47 -26.71 5.18
C ALA A 198 -19.62 -25.18 5.10
N VAL A 199 -19.76 -24.53 6.23
CA VAL A 199 -19.73 -23.07 6.33
C VAL A 199 -18.29 -22.65 6.62
N TYR A 200 -17.69 -21.95 5.68
CA TYR A 200 -16.29 -21.54 5.70
C TYR A 200 -16.19 -20.02 5.94
N LEU A 201 -15.53 -19.64 7.03
CA LEU A 201 -15.21 -18.27 7.40
C LEU A 201 -13.73 -18.00 7.14
N VAL A 202 -13.46 -16.97 6.35
CA VAL A 202 -12.11 -16.44 6.12
C VAL A 202 -12.07 -15.04 6.70
N CYS A 203 -11.09 -14.75 7.57
CA CYS A 203 -10.84 -13.41 8.10
C CYS A 203 -9.41 -12.99 7.79
N ASN A 204 -9.25 -11.88 7.06
CA ASN A 204 -7.96 -11.29 6.72
C ASN A 204 -7.65 -10.11 7.66
N TYR A 205 -6.40 -9.99 8.09
CA TYR A 205 -5.92 -8.99 9.03
C TYR A 205 -4.82 -8.13 8.42
N SER A 206 -4.83 -6.83 8.71
CA SER A 206 -3.76 -5.92 8.30
C SER A 206 -3.39 -4.92 9.39
N PRO A 207 -2.09 -4.67 9.62
CA PRO A 207 -0.94 -5.46 9.17
C PRO A 207 -0.96 -6.91 9.68
N LYS A 208 -0.22 -7.80 9.00
CA LYS A 208 -0.04 -9.21 9.40
C LYS A 208 0.51 -9.35 10.83
N GLY A 209 -0.03 -10.30 11.59
CA GLY A 209 0.49 -10.73 12.88
C GLY A 209 1.33 -12.02 12.81
N ASN A 210 1.49 -12.70 13.94
CA ASN A 210 2.22 -13.98 14.06
C ASN A 210 3.64 -13.92 13.51
N TRP A 211 4.34 -12.82 13.78
CA TRP A 211 5.75 -12.69 13.42
C TRP A 211 6.59 -13.63 14.28
N TRP A 212 7.41 -14.47 13.64
CA TRP A 212 8.28 -15.41 14.33
C TRP A 212 9.21 -14.67 15.29
N GLY A 213 9.27 -15.15 16.53
CA GLY A 213 10.11 -14.56 17.58
C GLY A 213 9.56 -13.29 18.23
N HIS A 214 8.28 -12.95 18.01
CA HIS A 214 7.63 -11.80 18.64
C HIS A 214 6.40 -12.20 19.46
N ALA A 215 6.21 -11.54 20.60
CA ALA A 215 4.97 -11.61 21.37
C ALA A 215 3.82 -10.91 20.62
N PRO A 216 2.57 -11.35 20.79
CA PRO A 216 1.42 -10.75 20.09
C PRO A 216 1.14 -9.31 20.52
N TYR A 217 1.53 -8.92 21.74
CA TYR A 217 1.38 -7.56 22.25
C TYR A 217 2.43 -7.30 23.35
N LYS A 218 2.55 -6.03 23.80
CA LYS A 218 3.45 -5.66 24.90
C LYS A 218 2.71 -5.76 26.23
N HIS A 219 3.20 -6.60 27.13
CA HIS A 219 2.71 -6.64 28.51
C HIS A 219 2.87 -5.28 29.19
N GLY A 220 1.83 -4.80 29.87
CA GLY A 220 1.88 -3.61 30.71
C GLY A 220 0.49 -3.01 30.96
N THR A 221 0.47 -1.88 31.68
CA THR A 221 -0.78 -1.14 31.94
C THR A 221 -1.49 -0.80 30.62
N PRO A 222 -2.80 -1.07 30.49
CA PRO A 222 -3.53 -0.77 29.26
C PRO A 222 -3.29 0.63 28.75
N CYS A 223 -3.10 0.76 27.43
CA CYS A 223 -2.83 2.00 26.72
C CYS A 223 -1.54 2.76 27.10
N SER A 224 -0.72 2.28 28.02
CA SER A 224 0.52 2.97 28.44
C SER A 224 1.60 3.03 27.35
N ALA A 225 1.47 2.24 26.29
CA ALA A 225 2.39 2.19 25.15
C ALA A 225 1.67 2.28 23.80
N CYS A 226 0.53 2.99 23.74
CA CYS A 226 -0.17 3.25 22.49
C CYS A 226 0.73 3.96 21.46
N PRO A 227 0.65 3.62 20.16
CA PRO A 227 1.45 4.31 19.14
C PRO A 227 1.10 5.81 19.09
N PRO A 228 2.08 6.72 18.85
CA PRO A 228 1.83 8.16 18.81
C PRO A 228 0.76 8.59 17.79
N SER A 229 0.56 7.80 16.72
CA SER A 229 -0.49 8.02 15.72
C SER A 229 -1.92 7.95 16.27
N TYR A 230 -2.10 7.48 17.50
CA TYR A 230 -3.38 7.43 18.21
C TYR A 230 -3.62 8.67 19.10
N GLY A 231 -2.64 9.57 19.24
CA GLY A 231 -2.83 10.85 19.94
C GLY A 231 -3.16 10.70 21.43
N GLY A 232 -2.77 9.58 22.06
CA GLY A 232 -3.02 9.29 23.47
C GLY A 232 -4.44 8.83 23.79
N GLY A 233 -5.30 8.59 22.78
CA GLY A 233 -6.65 8.10 23.02
C GLY A 233 -6.65 6.67 23.57
N CYS A 234 -7.30 6.48 24.72
CA CYS A 234 -7.55 5.17 25.31
C CYS A 234 -9.04 5.02 25.58
N ARG A 235 -9.64 3.92 25.13
CA ARG A 235 -11.01 3.56 25.48
C ARG A 235 -11.11 2.05 25.59
N ASN A 236 -11.72 1.56 26.67
CA ASN A 236 -11.88 0.14 26.94
C ASN A 236 -10.58 -0.66 26.75
N ASN A 237 -9.46 -0.18 27.32
CA ASN A 237 -8.13 -0.82 27.22
C ASN A 237 -7.52 -0.89 25.80
N LEU A 238 -8.10 -0.20 24.81
CA LEU A 238 -7.60 -0.16 23.43
C LEU A 238 -7.14 1.25 23.05
N CYS A 239 -6.15 1.33 22.18
CA CYS A 239 -5.67 2.58 21.59
C CYS A 239 -6.67 3.07 20.54
N TYR A 240 -7.21 4.28 20.72
CA TYR A 240 -8.11 4.96 19.79
C TYR A 240 -7.48 6.20 19.19
N LYS A 241 -7.71 6.45 17.90
CA LYS A 241 -7.26 7.70 17.26
C LYS A 241 -8.12 8.84 17.78
N GLY A 242 -7.53 9.75 18.56
CA GLY A 242 -8.23 10.94 19.03
C GLY A 242 -8.77 11.77 17.86
N MET A 243 -10.09 12.03 17.85
CA MET A 243 -10.65 13.13 17.06
C MET A 243 -10.29 14.44 17.75
N LEU A 244 -9.30 15.15 17.22
CA LEU A 244 -9.13 16.57 17.53
C LEU A 244 -10.26 17.34 16.85
N LEU A 245 -11.35 17.59 17.59
CA LEU A 245 -12.25 18.70 17.30
C LEU A 245 -11.51 19.99 17.67
N GLN A 246 -10.79 20.57 16.72
CA GLN A 246 -10.31 21.95 16.86
C GLN A 246 -11.43 22.88 16.41
N TYR A 247 -12.27 23.26 17.37
CA TYR A 247 -12.93 24.56 17.36
C TYR A 247 -11.87 25.62 17.61
N THR A 248 -11.65 26.50 16.64
CA THR A 248 -11.13 27.83 16.91
C THR A 248 -12.15 28.80 16.35
N GLU A 249 -12.94 29.37 17.26
CA GLU A 249 -13.55 30.67 17.07
C GLU A 249 -12.44 31.69 16.85
N GLU A 250 -12.53 32.51 15.81
CA GLU A 250 -12.10 33.91 15.89
C GLU A 250 -13.11 34.77 15.10
N ASN A 251 -13.80 35.63 15.85
CA ASN A 251 -14.76 36.62 15.37
C ASN A 251 -14.04 37.86 14.81
N ASN A 252 -14.54 38.33 13.67
CA ASN A 252 -14.72 39.71 13.20
C ASN A 252 -13.69 40.82 13.48
N SER A 253 -13.25 41.49 12.40
CA SER A 253 -13.56 42.93 12.19
C SER A 253 -13.52 43.30 10.70
N ILE A 254 -14.51 44.08 10.25
CA ILE A 254 -14.66 44.69 8.92
C ILE A 254 -14.44 46.20 9.10
N GLU A 255 -13.71 46.85 8.19
CA GLU A 255 -13.98 48.24 7.78
C GLU A 255 -13.51 48.50 6.32
N PRO A 256 -14.11 49.46 5.59
CA PRO A 256 -14.26 49.43 4.13
C PRO A 256 -13.46 50.48 3.33
N GLU A 257 -13.21 50.09 2.08
CA GLU A 257 -13.02 50.81 0.79
C GLU A 257 -12.45 52.25 0.67
N ALA A 258 -11.61 52.42 -0.37
CA ALA A 258 -11.80 53.45 -1.42
C ALA A 258 -11.00 53.12 -2.72
N PRO A 259 -11.42 53.64 -3.91
CA PRO A 259 -11.35 52.90 -5.17
C PRO A 259 -10.34 53.49 -6.19
N ARG A 260 -9.83 52.66 -7.14
CA ARG A 260 -9.34 53.13 -8.45
C ARG A 260 -9.59 52.12 -9.59
N SER A 261 -10.59 52.47 -10.38
CA SER A 261 -10.82 52.39 -11.85
C SER A 261 -10.10 51.39 -12.77
N PRO A 262 -10.78 50.97 -13.88
CA PRO A 262 -10.42 49.81 -14.68
C PRO A 262 -9.44 50.14 -15.82
N LYS A 263 -8.60 49.17 -16.19
CA LYS A 263 -7.94 49.14 -17.51
C LYS A 263 -8.08 47.75 -18.11
N THR A 264 -8.90 47.67 -19.16
CA THR A 264 -8.97 46.56 -20.12
C THR A 264 -7.84 46.65 -21.16
N PRO A 265 -7.54 45.55 -21.87
CA PRO A 265 -6.19 45.23 -22.31
C PRO A 265 -5.84 45.79 -23.69
N ARG A 266 -4.56 46.14 -23.87
CA ARG A 266 -3.98 46.51 -25.16
C ARG A 266 -3.29 45.28 -25.74
N TRP A 267 -3.80 44.79 -26.87
CA TRP A 267 -3.17 43.78 -27.72
C TRP A 267 -1.96 44.40 -28.42
N PRO A 268 -0.86 43.66 -28.60
CA PRO A 268 -0.01 43.83 -29.76
C PRO A 268 -0.27 42.70 -30.75
N ASP A 269 -0.46 43.12 -31.99
CA ASP A 269 -0.54 42.29 -33.17
C ASP A 269 0.75 41.49 -33.42
N THR A 270 0.50 40.39 -34.13
CA THR A 270 1.37 39.45 -34.81
C THR A 270 2.73 39.97 -35.30
N GLU A 271 3.80 39.29 -34.88
CA GLU A 271 4.97 39.02 -35.73
C GLU A 271 5.68 37.74 -35.26
N GLY A 272 5.78 36.77 -36.18
CA GLY A 272 6.76 35.67 -36.25
C GLY A 272 7.27 35.00 -34.97
N ASP A 273 6.66 33.87 -34.63
CA ASP A 273 7.30 32.59 -34.25
C ASP A 273 8.65 32.68 -33.50
N ARG A 274 8.62 33.18 -32.26
CA ARG A 274 9.75 33.12 -31.30
C ARG A 274 9.39 32.71 -29.87
N ASN A 275 8.13 32.36 -29.60
CA ASN A 275 7.68 31.99 -28.25
C ASN A 275 7.54 30.47 -28.06
N GLY A 276 8.29 29.70 -28.87
CA GLY A 276 8.53 28.29 -28.64
C GLY A 276 9.40 28.13 -27.39
N VAL A 277 8.83 27.63 -26.31
CA VAL A 277 9.60 27.23 -25.11
C VAL A 277 9.69 25.72 -25.13
N GLU A 278 10.90 25.18 -24.97
CA GLU A 278 11.13 23.75 -24.81
C GLU A 278 11.70 23.52 -23.41
N SER A 279 11.10 22.60 -22.66
CA SER A 279 11.53 22.27 -21.30
C SER A 279 12.00 20.82 -21.25
N THR A 280 13.28 20.63 -20.89
CA THR A 280 13.90 19.33 -20.66
C THR A 280 14.00 19.01 -19.16
N GLU A 281 13.35 19.79 -18.29
CA GLU A 281 13.37 19.56 -16.84
C GLU A 281 12.64 18.25 -16.50
N GLN A 282 13.36 17.26 -15.97
CA GLN A 282 12.81 15.97 -15.56
C GLN A 282 12.47 15.96 -14.07
N MET A 283 11.41 15.24 -13.71
CA MET A 283 11.05 14.99 -12.30
C MET A 283 11.87 13.82 -11.73
N SER A 284 12.29 12.89 -12.57
CA SER A 284 13.14 11.76 -12.18
C SER A 284 14.55 12.23 -11.87
N GLN A 285 15.14 11.65 -10.82
CA GLN A 285 16.56 11.81 -10.54
C GLN A 285 17.30 10.57 -11.05
N LEU A 286 18.24 10.78 -11.96
CA LEU A 286 19.18 9.74 -12.36
C LEU A 286 20.11 9.43 -11.17
N VAL A 287 20.19 8.16 -10.81
CA VAL A 287 20.98 7.70 -9.66
C VAL A 287 21.90 6.55 -10.04
N SER A 288 22.94 6.33 -9.25
CA SER A 288 23.80 5.15 -9.39
C SER A 288 23.28 3.98 -8.54
N CYS A 289 23.73 2.77 -8.84
CA CYS A 289 23.33 1.56 -8.09
C CYS A 289 23.70 1.60 -6.60
N ASP A 290 24.67 2.42 -6.20
CA ASP A 290 25.10 2.61 -4.81
C ASP A 290 24.45 3.81 -4.12
N THR A 291 23.68 4.62 -4.84
CA THR A 291 22.97 5.77 -4.30
C THR A 291 22.00 5.36 -3.19
N LYS A 292 22.14 5.96 -2.00
CA LYS A 292 21.26 5.75 -0.86
C LYS A 292 20.24 6.88 -0.76
N LEU A 293 19.07 6.58 -0.19
CA LEU A 293 18.04 7.61 -0.05
C LEU A 293 18.43 8.74 0.92
N ARG A 294 19.29 8.46 1.90
CA ARG A 294 19.84 9.50 2.80
C ARG A 294 20.66 10.54 2.03
N ASP A 295 21.35 10.11 0.98
CA ASP A 295 22.28 10.93 0.20
C ASP A 295 21.53 11.86 -0.76
N GLN A 296 20.22 11.61 -0.95
CA GLN A 296 19.36 12.35 -1.86
C GLN A 296 18.48 13.39 -1.15
N CYS A 297 18.01 14.36 -1.94
CA CYS A 297 17.46 15.63 -1.49
C CYS A 297 16.24 15.48 -0.53
N LYS A 298 16.11 16.47 0.37
CA LYS A 298 15.10 16.56 1.43
C LYS A 298 13.92 17.41 0.93
N GLY A 299 12.89 16.78 0.36
CA GLY A 299 11.67 17.48 -0.07
C GLY A 299 10.66 16.59 -0.82
N THR A 300 9.47 17.11 -1.11
CA THR A 300 8.41 16.41 -1.88
C THR A 300 8.72 16.28 -3.37
N THR A 301 9.78 16.93 -3.85
CA THR A 301 10.23 16.96 -5.25
C THR A 301 11.13 15.78 -5.63
N CYS A 302 11.52 14.94 -4.66
CA CYS A 302 12.62 13.96 -4.82
C CYS A 302 12.12 12.54 -4.64
N ASN A 303 11.02 12.21 -5.30
CA ASN A 303 10.32 10.97 -5.07
C ASN A 303 10.33 10.02 -6.26
N ARG A 304 10.78 10.44 -7.45
CA ARG A 304 10.93 9.56 -8.60
C ARG A 304 12.40 9.41 -8.95
N TYR A 305 12.83 8.18 -9.12
CA TYR A 305 14.21 7.84 -9.39
C TYR A 305 14.29 6.97 -10.64
N GLU A 306 15.35 7.17 -11.40
CA GLU A 306 15.69 6.36 -12.57
C GLU A 306 16.98 5.60 -12.27
N CYS A 307 16.85 4.29 -12.27
CA CYS A 307 17.95 3.38 -11.97
C CYS A 307 18.56 2.82 -13.25
N PRO A 308 19.90 2.76 -13.34
CA PRO A 308 20.56 2.12 -14.46
C PRO A 308 20.44 0.60 -14.37
N ALA A 309 20.72 -0.07 -15.48
CA ALA A 309 20.88 -1.52 -15.51
C ALA A 309 22.09 -2.00 -14.68
N GLY A 310 22.11 -3.28 -14.33
CA GLY A 310 23.27 -3.94 -13.70
C GLY A 310 23.37 -3.75 -12.18
N CYS A 311 22.35 -3.20 -11.52
CA CYS A 311 22.41 -2.96 -10.08
C CYS A 311 22.39 -4.22 -9.21
N LEU A 312 22.09 -5.40 -9.78
CA LEU A 312 22.15 -6.67 -9.05
C LEU A 312 23.56 -7.00 -8.55
N GLU A 313 24.58 -6.70 -9.37
CA GLU A 313 26.00 -6.96 -9.09
C GLU A 313 26.62 -5.96 -8.11
N SER A 314 25.93 -4.84 -7.85
CA SER A 314 26.41 -3.83 -6.90
C SER A 314 26.51 -4.39 -5.48
N THR A 315 27.59 -4.02 -4.77
CA THR A 315 27.82 -4.39 -3.37
C THR A 315 27.06 -3.52 -2.37
N ALA A 316 26.35 -2.49 -2.85
CA ALA A 316 25.69 -1.50 -2.01
C ALA A 316 24.59 -2.12 -1.14
N LYS A 317 24.59 -1.89 0.16
CA LYS A 317 23.69 -2.62 1.08
C LYS A 317 22.21 -2.29 0.86
N VAL A 318 21.36 -3.28 1.03
CA VAL A 318 19.91 -3.13 1.20
C VAL A 318 19.56 -3.58 2.59
N VAL A 319 18.96 -2.72 3.41
CA VAL A 319 18.61 -3.02 4.80
C VAL A 319 17.09 -3.01 4.92
N GLY A 320 16.50 -4.17 5.21
CA GLY A 320 15.06 -4.34 5.33
C GLY A 320 14.35 -4.92 4.12
N THR A 321 13.06 -5.17 4.30
CA THR A 321 12.13 -5.78 3.34
C THR A 321 10.81 -5.05 3.46
N VAL A 322 10.21 -4.68 2.32
CA VAL A 322 9.04 -3.77 2.22
C VAL A 322 9.39 -2.36 2.67
N TYR A 323 9.83 -2.20 3.92
CA TYR A 323 10.44 -0.98 4.43
C TYR A 323 11.96 -1.11 4.38
N TYR A 324 12.59 -0.16 3.72
CA TYR A 324 14.05 -0.10 3.57
C TYR A 324 14.61 1.04 4.40
N GLU A 325 15.71 0.82 5.10
CA GLU A 325 16.37 1.89 5.86
C GLU A 325 16.88 2.95 4.89
N MET A 326 16.84 4.24 5.28
CA MET A 326 17.38 5.36 4.48
C MET A 326 18.83 5.16 3.96
N GLN A 327 19.64 4.32 4.59
CA GLN A 327 21.00 4.01 4.16
C GLN A 327 21.09 2.88 3.11
N SER A 328 19.95 2.32 2.70
CA SER A 328 19.87 1.31 1.66
C SER A 328 20.04 1.93 0.27
N SER A 329 20.67 1.18 -0.63
CA SER A 329 20.65 1.50 -2.06
C SER A 329 19.20 1.55 -2.56
N ILE A 330 18.85 2.66 -3.23
CA ILE A 330 17.52 2.88 -3.80
C ILE A 330 17.26 1.82 -4.86
N CYS A 331 18.14 1.70 -5.87
CA CYS A 331 17.96 0.79 -7.00
C CYS A 331 17.93 -0.68 -6.60
N ARG A 332 18.84 -1.10 -5.71
CA ARG A 332 18.81 -2.49 -5.22
C ARG A 332 17.58 -2.79 -4.36
N ALA A 333 17.07 -1.80 -3.61
CA ALA A 333 15.79 -1.94 -2.91
C ALA A 333 14.61 -2.07 -3.90
N GLY A 334 14.66 -1.35 -5.02
CA GLY A 334 13.73 -1.48 -6.15
C GLY A 334 13.71 -2.90 -6.73
N ILE A 335 14.89 -3.44 -7.04
CA ILE A 335 15.05 -4.83 -7.52
C ILE A 335 14.56 -5.82 -6.46
N HIS A 336 15.05 -5.71 -5.23
CA HIS A 336 14.63 -6.56 -4.10
C HIS A 336 13.10 -6.56 -3.91
N HIS A 337 12.43 -5.42 -4.10
CA HIS A 337 10.97 -5.35 -4.00
C HIS A 337 10.23 -5.87 -5.24
N GLY A 338 10.90 -5.94 -6.39
CA GLY A 338 10.30 -6.31 -7.69
C GLY A 338 9.59 -5.14 -8.37
N VAL A 339 9.98 -3.91 -8.04
CA VAL A 339 9.45 -2.70 -8.70
C VAL A 339 10.12 -2.51 -10.05
N ILE A 340 11.44 -2.71 -10.09
CA ILE A 340 12.28 -2.73 -11.28
C ILE A 340 13.04 -4.06 -11.30
N ASP A 341 13.57 -4.44 -12.44
CA ASP A 341 14.47 -5.58 -12.60
C ASP A 341 15.92 -5.09 -12.81
N ASN A 342 16.81 -5.98 -13.25
CA ASN A 342 18.22 -5.63 -13.48
C ASN A 342 18.44 -4.81 -14.76
N GLU A 343 17.42 -4.57 -15.58
CA GLU A 343 17.48 -3.62 -16.70
C GLU A 343 17.33 -2.17 -16.20
N GLY A 344 16.87 -1.99 -14.96
CA GLY A 344 16.71 -0.68 -14.32
C GLY A 344 15.34 -0.08 -14.59
N GLY A 345 15.29 1.24 -14.77
CA GLY A 345 14.08 2.00 -15.06
C GLY A 345 13.56 2.83 -13.89
N TRP A 346 12.33 3.31 -14.04
CA TRP A 346 11.75 4.30 -13.12
C TRP A 346 11.00 3.67 -11.95
N MET A 347 11.18 4.25 -10.78
CA MET A 347 10.37 3.93 -9.61
C MET A 347 10.11 5.14 -8.74
N ASP A 348 9.01 5.07 -8.00
CA ASP A 348 8.67 6.03 -6.99
C ASP A 348 9.14 5.55 -5.61
N VAL A 349 9.61 6.49 -4.80
CA VAL A 349 10.10 6.30 -3.45
C VAL A 349 9.30 7.19 -2.51
N THR A 350 8.68 6.57 -1.50
CA THR A 350 7.98 7.30 -0.43
C THR A 350 8.77 7.18 0.87
N ARG A 351 9.24 8.32 1.40
CA ARG A 351 9.82 8.37 2.75
C ARG A 351 8.76 7.98 3.77
N GLN A 352 9.14 7.11 4.69
CA GLN A 352 8.34 6.67 5.82
C GLN A 352 8.92 7.20 7.12
N GLY A 353 8.10 7.22 8.16
CA GLY A 353 8.54 7.52 9.51
C GLY A 353 9.54 6.48 10.04
N ARG A 354 9.95 6.67 11.30
CA ARG A 354 10.85 5.75 11.98
C ARG A 354 10.24 4.34 12.05
N LYS A 355 11.03 3.33 11.70
CA LYS A 355 10.72 1.91 11.90
C LYS A 355 11.65 1.38 12.98
N GLU A 356 11.10 0.59 13.89
CA GLU A 356 11.84 0.06 15.04
C GLU A 356 12.89 -0.98 14.62
N PHE A 357 12.60 -1.75 13.57
CA PHE A 357 13.50 -2.76 13.02
C PHE A 357 13.22 -3.00 11.53
N PHE A 358 14.16 -3.68 10.89
CA PHE A 358 14.17 -4.00 9.46
C PHE A 358 14.42 -5.50 9.28
N ILE A 359 13.51 -6.17 8.59
CA ILE A 359 13.56 -7.63 8.38
C ILE A 359 14.41 -7.96 7.16
N LYS A 360 15.32 -8.94 7.29
CA LYS A 360 16.07 -9.50 6.16
C LYS A 360 15.22 -10.46 5.34
N SER A 361 15.39 -10.44 4.03
CA SER A 361 14.90 -11.50 3.13
C SER A 361 15.79 -11.58 1.90
N ASN A 362 15.60 -12.63 1.10
CA ASN A 362 16.20 -12.75 -0.22
C ASN A 362 15.08 -12.71 -1.26
N LYS A 363 15.10 -11.72 -2.13
CA LYS A 363 14.06 -11.50 -3.16
C LYS A 363 14.71 -10.98 -4.44
N ASN A 364 14.26 -11.51 -5.57
CA ASN A 364 14.70 -11.08 -6.91
C ASN A 364 16.24 -10.99 -7.06
N GLY A 365 16.95 -11.97 -6.49
CA GLY A 365 18.42 -12.04 -6.51
C GLY A 365 19.15 -11.06 -5.58
N VAL A 366 18.44 -10.21 -4.82
CA VAL A 366 19.03 -9.32 -3.82
C VAL A 366 18.79 -9.89 -2.43
N GLN A 367 19.86 -10.04 -1.65
CA GLN A 367 19.77 -10.37 -0.22
C GLN A 367 19.83 -9.09 0.61
N SER A 368 18.77 -8.81 1.37
CA SER A 368 18.74 -7.69 2.32
C SER A 368 19.33 -8.07 3.68
N VAL A 369 19.79 -7.06 4.41
CA VAL A 369 20.34 -7.15 5.75
C VAL A 369 19.27 -6.75 6.77
N GLY A 370 19.23 -7.46 7.89
CA GLY A 370 18.34 -7.15 9.00
C GLY A 370 18.97 -6.11 9.92
N LYS A 371 18.16 -5.23 10.51
CA LYS A 371 18.63 -4.24 11.48
C LYS A 371 17.64 -4.12 12.63
N TYR A 372 18.10 -4.39 13.84
CA TYR A 372 17.29 -4.37 15.06
C TYR A 372 17.45 -3.06 15.85
N GLN A 373 17.51 -1.94 15.12
CA GLN A 373 17.65 -0.60 15.69
C GLN A 373 16.72 0.35 14.95
N SER A 374 16.14 1.29 15.68
CA SER A 374 15.18 2.21 15.11
C SER A 374 15.85 3.20 14.14
N ALA A 375 15.34 3.26 12.92
CA ALA A 375 15.84 4.18 11.90
C ALA A 375 14.70 4.64 10.99
N ASN A 376 14.92 5.77 10.30
CA ASN A 376 13.98 6.22 9.28
C ASN A 376 13.98 5.23 8.11
N ALA A 377 12.82 5.10 7.47
CA ALA A 377 12.62 4.13 6.41
C ALA A 377 12.05 4.79 5.14
N PHE A 378 12.00 4.00 4.07
CA PHE A 378 11.27 4.33 2.86
C PHE A 378 10.66 3.07 2.25
N ILE A 379 9.71 3.27 1.35
CA ILE A 379 9.15 2.23 0.49
C ILE A 379 9.37 2.61 -0.98
N VAL A 380 9.34 1.60 -1.85
CA VAL A 380 9.45 1.75 -3.30
C VAL A 380 8.15 1.28 -3.96
N SER A 381 7.77 1.88 -5.08
CA SER A 381 6.57 1.52 -5.84
C SER A 381 6.76 1.75 -7.34
N LYS A 382 6.05 0.98 -8.17
CA LYS A 382 6.06 1.16 -9.64
C LYS A 382 5.46 2.51 -10.02
N VAL A 383 6.08 3.15 -11.01
CA VAL A 383 5.49 4.33 -11.66
C VAL A 383 4.32 3.85 -12.51
N ILE A 384 3.11 4.13 -12.07
CA ILE A 384 1.90 3.84 -12.85
C ILE A 384 1.72 4.88 -13.96
N VAL A 385 1.34 4.43 -15.15
CA VAL A 385 1.03 5.29 -16.29
C VAL A 385 -0.50 5.39 -16.42
N LYS A 386 -1.04 6.59 -16.61
CA LYS A 386 -2.45 6.82 -16.92
C LYS A 386 -2.61 7.62 -18.21
N VAL A 387 -3.41 7.10 -19.13
CA VAL A 387 -3.88 7.85 -20.30
C VAL A 387 -5.03 8.75 -19.84
N ILE A 388 -5.01 10.01 -20.26
CA ILE A 388 -6.02 11.01 -19.84
C ILE A 388 -6.61 11.74 -21.04
N THR A 389 -7.68 12.47 -20.81
CA THR A 389 -8.26 13.40 -21.78
C THR A 389 -7.67 14.80 -21.61
N CYS A 390 -7.79 15.66 -22.63
CA CYS A 390 -7.28 17.03 -22.58
C CYS A 390 -7.95 17.91 -21.51
N GLU A 391 -9.16 17.56 -21.05
CA GLU A 391 -9.87 18.24 -19.96
C GLU A 391 -9.42 17.81 -18.55
N THR A 392 -8.66 16.71 -18.44
CA THR A 392 -8.28 16.16 -17.13
C THR A 392 -7.37 17.13 -16.36
N THR A 393 -7.71 17.39 -15.10
CA THR A 393 -6.97 18.29 -14.20
C THR A 393 -6.28 17.54 -13.07
N VAL A 394 -5.30 18.18 -12.43
CA VAL A 394 -4.57 17.59 -11.29
C VAL A 394 -5.47 17.38 -10.08
N ALA A 395 -6.49 18.24 -9.89
CA ALA A 395 -7.52 18.07 -8.87
C ALA A 395 -8.28 16.74 -8.98
N MET A 396 -8.47 16.24 -10.19
CA MET A 396 -9.16 14.96 -10.45
C MET A 396 -8.23 13.76 -10.28
N LEU A 397 -6.97 13.89 -10.68
CA LEU A 397 -6.06 12.76 -10.86
C LEU A 397 -5.09 12.53 -9.70
N CYS A 398 -4.53 13.59 -9.13
CA CYS A 398 -3.48 13.47 -8.12
C CYS A 398 -4.07 13.61 -6.70
N PRO A 399 -3.76 12.69 -5.78
CA PRO A 399 -4.26 12.74 -4.41
C PRO A 399 -3.52 13.81 -3.60
N TYR A 400 -4.15 14.94 -3.38
CA TYR A 400 -3.65 16.00 -2.50
C TYR A 400 -3.82 15.70 -0.99
N LYS A 401 -3.99 14.43 -0.62
CA LYS A 401 -4.17 14.00 0.78
C LYS A 401 -2.80 13.78 1.44
N LYS A 402 -2.71 13.97 2.75
CA LYS A 402 -1.50 13.63 3.53
C LYS A 402 -1.60 12.19 4.05
N PRO A 403 -0.52 11.36 3.97
CA PRO A 403 0.76 11.66 3.35
C PRO A 403 0.64 11.72 1.82
N ALA A 404 1.39 12.63 1.20
CA ALA A 404 1.36 12.85 -0.25
C ALA A 404 1.72 11.55 -0.98
N ARG A 405 0.82 11.05 -1.84
CA ARG A 405 1.13 9.94 -2.74
C ARG A 405 1.64 10.49 -4.07
N HIS A 406 2.42 9.69 -4.79
CA HIS A 406 2.94 10.06 -6.10
C HIS A 406 1.80 10.18 -7.10
N CYS A 407 1.84 11.22 -7.94
CA CYS A 407 0.94 11.27 -9.09
C CYS A 407 1.42 10.27 -10.15
N PRO A 408 0.51 9.55 -10.83
CA PRO A 408 0.88 8.73 -11.98
C PRO A 408 1.69 9.53 -13.01
N ARG A 409 2.53 8.84 -13.78
CA ARG A 409 2.99 9.34 -15.07
C ARG A 409 1.79 9.40 -16.01
N ILE A 410 1.69 10.46 -16.79
CA ILE A 410 0.50 10.74 -17.57
C ILE A 410 0.86 10.63 -19.05
N TYR A 411 -0.01 10.03 -19.84
CA TYR A 411 0.07 10.08 -21.29
C TYR A 411 -1.00 11.03 -21.82
N CYS A 412 -0.56 12.11 -22.43
CA CYS A 412 -1.40 13.13 -23.04
C CYS A 412 -1.68 12.81 -24.51
N PRO A 413 -2.94 12.88 -24.95
CA PRO A 413 -3.31 12.68 -26.34
C PRO A 413 -2.86 13.86 -27.20
N GLN A 414 -2.91 13.64 -28.51
CA GLN A 414 -2.60 14.66 -29.51
C GLN A 414 -3.71 15.71 -29.61
N ASN A 415 -3.35 16.89 -30.11
CA ASN A 415 -4.27 17.95 -30.54
C ASN A 415 -5.16 18.56 -29.45
N CYS A 416 -4.69 18.59 -28.20
CA CYS A 416 -5.39 19.24 -27.09
C CYS A 416 -5.63 20.75 -27.25
N LEU A 417 -4.99 21.42 -28.23
CA LEU A 417 -5.28 22.82 -28.57
C LEU A 417 -6.59 23.02 -29.33
N GLN A 418 -7.13 21.98 -29.97
CA GLN A 418 -8.35 22.07 -30.79
C GLN A 418 -9.63 21.96 -29.96
N GLU A 419 -9.51 21.55 -28.69
CA GLU A 419 -10.65 21.46 -27.77
C GLU A 419 -11.12 22.82 -27.26
N ASN A 420 -12.36 22.86 -26.73
CA ASN A 420 -12.95 24.08 -26.20
C ASN A 420 -12.10 24.68 -25.06
N HIS A 421 -11.59 25.89 -25.29
CA HIS A 421 -10.74 26.62 -24.36
C HIS A 421 -11.38 26.88 -22.99
N GLN A 422 -12.71 26.90 -22.91
CA GLN A 422 -13.47 27.12 -21.68
C GLN A 422 -13.46 25.90 -20.76
N ILE A 423 -13.27 24.69 -21.30
CA ILE A 423 -13.27 23.43 -20.56
C ILE A 423 -11.84 23.09 -20.10
N SER A 424 -10.87 23.23 -21.00
CA SER A 424 -9.48 22.81 -20.76
C SER A 424 -8.59 24.00 -20.39
N ARG A 425 -8.96 24.80 -19.38
CA ARG A 425 -8.27 26.07 -19.06
C ARG A 425 -6.82 25.86 -18.63
N VAL A 426 -5.96 26.87 -18.85
CA VAL A 426 -4.58 26.90 -18.35
C VAL A 426 -4.40 28.15 -17.51
N ILE A 427 -4.15 28.00 -16.21
CA ILE A 427 -4.05 29.12 -15.27
C ILE A 427 -2.67 29.11 -14.62
N GLY A 428 -1.88 30.13 -14.93
CA GLY A 428 -0.49 30.28 -14.47
C GLY A 428 0.57 29.95 -15.52
N THR A 429 1.83 30.11 -15.10
CA THR A 429 3.02 29.88 -15.92
C THR A 429 4.14 29.29 -15.05
N GLY A 430 4.75 28.19 -15.51
CA GLY A 430 5.73 27.39 -14.76
C GLY A 430 5.18 26.64 -13.53
N THR A 431 4.26 27.25 -12.79
CA THR A 431 3.43 26.62 -11.76
C THR A 431 1.98 26.92 -12.08
N TYR A 432 1.18 25.87 -12.21
CA TYR A 432 -0.20 25.95 -12.67
C TYR A 432 -1.17 25.70 -11.51
N SER A 433 -2.34 26.33 -11.56
CA SER A 433 -3.44 26.04 -10.64
C SER A 433 -3.94 24.61 -10.84
N ASP A 434 -4.35 23.92 -9.77
CA ASP A 434 -4.90 22.55 -9.82
C ASP A 434 -6.14 22.36 -10.70
N LYS A 435 -6.80 23.46 -11.07
CA LYS A 435 -7.91 23.53 -12.03
C LYS A 435 -7.47 23.58 -13.50
N SER A 436 -6.18 23.66 -13.77
CA SER A 436 -5.66 23.71 -15.13
C SER A 436 -5.63 22.32 -15.76
N SER A 437 -5.91 22.25 -17.06
CA SER A 437 -5.70 21.04 -17.88
C SER A 437 -4.23 20.63 -17.83
N ILE A 438 -3.96 19.36 -17.54
CA ILE A 438 -2.59 18.85 -17.46
C ILE A 438 -1.91 18.92 -18.82
N CYS A 439 -2.56 18.40 -19.87
CA CYS A 439 -1.96 18.31 -21.19
C CYS A 439 -1.76 19.67 -21.85
N ARG A 440 -2.71 20.60 -21.72
CA ARG A 440 -2.52 21.96 -22.22
C ARG A 440 -1.47 22.72 -21.41
N SER A 441 -1.38 22.50 -20.10
CA SER A 441 -0.28 23.08 -19.29
C SER A 441 1.08 22.51 -19.70
N ALA A 442 1.15 21.24 -20.10
CA ALA A 442 2.37 20.59 -20.57
C ALA A 442 2.82 21.11 -21.95
N VAL A 443 1.89 21.32 -22.88
CA VAL A 443 2.18 22.01 -24.15
C VAL A 443 2.64 23.44 -23.89
N HIS A 444 1.90 24.20 -23.08
CA HIS A 444 2.26 25.57 -22.72
C HIS A 444 3.67 25.64 -22.10
N ALA A 445 4.02 24.69 -21.21
CA ALA A 445 5.33 24.61 -20.59
C ALA A 445 6.47 24.13 -21.52
N GLY A 446 6.14 23.65 -22.73
CA GLY A 446 7.15 23.11 -23.64
C GLY A 446 7.63 21.71 -23.31
N VAL A 447 6.85 20.98 -22.52
CA VAL A 447 7.17 19.63 -22.05
C VAL A 447 6.80 18.57 -23.10
N ILE A 448 5.73 18.82 -23.84
CA ILE A 448 5.28 17.98 -24.97
C ILE A 448 4.85 18.86 -26.14
N LYS A 449 4.87 18.30 -27.35
CA LYS A 449 4.33 18.96 -28.54
C LYS A 449 2.86 18.58 -28.73
N ASN A 450 2.04 19.54 -29.13
CA ASN A 450 0.59 19.34 -29.25
C ASN A 450 0.24 18.25 -30.28
N GLU A 451 0.90 18.27 -31.44
CA GLU A 451 0.66 17.35 -32.55
C GLU A 451 1.11 15.92 -32.26
N LEU A 452 2.03 15.71 -31.30
CA LEU A 452 2.55 14.39 -30.94
C LEU A 452 1.93 13.83 -29.66
N GLY A 453 1.49 14.70 -28.75
CA GLY A 453 1.14 14.30 -27.38
C GLY A 453 2.40 13.81 -26.65
N GLY A 454 2.23 12.95 -25.65
CA GLY A 454 3.35 12.26 -25.02
C GLY A 454 3.26 12.11 -23.51
N TYR A 455 4.35 11.62 -22.92
CA TYR A 455 4.45 11.37 -21.50
C TYR A 455 4.81 12.64 -20.72
N VAL A 456 4.10 12.86 -19.61
CA VAL A 456 4.28 14.00 -18.72
C VAL A 456 4.31 13.52 -17.28
N ASP A 457 5.27 14.02 -16.51
CA ASP A 457 5.30 13.83 -15.07
C ASP A 457 4.75 15.08 -14.36
N VAL A 458 3.93 14.87 -13.33
CA VAL A 458 3.23 15.95 -12.61
C VAL A 458 3.56 15.90 -11.14
N MET A 459 3.93 17.07 -10.60
CA MET A 459 4.20 17.25 -9.18
C MET A 459 3.18 18.21 -8.55
N PRO A 460 2.31 17.72 -7.67
CA PRO A 460 1.51 18.57 -6.80
C PRO A 460 2.38 19.47 -5.93
N THR A 461 2.08 20.77 -5.88
CA THR A 461 2.78 21.75 -5.03
C THR A 461 1.80 22.52 -4.15
N ASN A 462 2.34 23.24 -3.16
CA ASN A 462 1.55 24.18 -2.38
C ASN A 462 1.01 25.31 -3.27
N ASN A 463 -0.11 25.88 -2.86
CA ASN A 463 -0.79 26.94 -3.58
C ASN A 463 0.05 28.21 -3.65
N ARG A 464 -0.18 29.01 -4.69
CA ARG A 464 0.38 30.36 -4.81
C ARG A 464 -0.71 31.40 -4.59
N LYS A 465 -0.31 32.51 -3.97
CA LYS A 465 -1.17 33.70 -3.83
C LYS A 465 -1.45 34.37 -5.19
N GLN A 466 -0.57 34.17 -6.17
CA GLN A 466 -0.69 34.77 -7.50
C GLN A 466 -0.15 33.83 -8.58
N TYR A 467 -0.89 33.75 -9.68
CA TYR A 467 -0.51 33.09 -10.93
C TYR A 467 -0.44 34.13 -12.04
N PHE A 468 0.66 34.15 -12.79
CA PHE A 468 0.88 35.07 -13.90
C PHE A 468 0.48 34.42 -15.23
N SER A 469 -0.11 35.20 -16.13
CA SER A 469 -0.42 34.80 -17.51
C SER A 469 0.80 34.91 -18.41
N SER A 470 0.92 34.04 -19.39
CA SER A 470 1.91 34.11 -20.48
C SER A 470 1.34 33.51 -21.77
N TYR A 471 1.96 33.84 -22.91
CA TYR A 471 1.69 33.19 -24.19
C TYR A 471 2.90 32.33 -24.58
N GLN A 472 2.73 31.01 -24.58
CA GLN A 472 3.78 30.04 -24.89
C GLN A 472 3.18 28.88 -25.69
N ASN A 473 3.90 28.42 -26.72
CA ASN A 473 3.53 27.25 -27.54
C ASN A 473 2.06 27.24 -28.01
N GLY A 474 1.56 28.39 -28.46
CA GLY A 474 0.20 28.54 -28.99
C GLY A 474 -0.90 28.64 -27.92
N ILE A 475 -0.57 28.68 -26.63
CA ILE A 475 -1.53 28.78 -25.52
C ILE A 475 -1.36 30.11 -24.78
N TYR A 476 -2.45 30.84 -24.58
CA TYR A 476 -2.53 31.96 -23.66
C TYR A 476 -3.02 31.48 -22.29
N SER A 477 -2.18 31.54 -21.26
CA SER A 477 -2.57 31.17 -19.90
C SER A 477 -3.24 32.33 -19.18
N GLU A 478 -4.12 32.00 -18.23
CA GLU A 478 -4.85 32.98 -17.43
C GLU A 478 -4.11 33.34 -16.15
N SER A 479 -4.23 34.61 -15.73
CA SER A 479 -3.75 35.06 -14.42
C SER A 479 -4.83 34.85 -13.34
N LEU A 480 -4.41 34.54 -12.11
CA LEU A 480 -5.33 34.34 -10.99
C LEU A 480 -4.71 34.89 -9.69
N GLN A 481 -5.41 35.80 -9.01
CA GLN A 481 -4.98 36.41 -7.75
C GLN A 481 -5.82 35.88 -6.58
N ASN A 482 -5.17 35.68 -5.43
CA ASN A 482 -5.74 35.23 -4.17
C ASN A 482 -6.78 34.10 -4.31
N PRO A 483 -6.45 32.98 -4.98
CA PRO A 483 -7.43 31.92 -5.19
C PRO A 483 -7.85 31.28 -3.85
N PRO A 484 -9.17 31.15 -3.58
CA PRO A 484 -9.65 30.54 -2.35
C PRO A 484 -9.36 29.03 -2.39
N GLY A 485 -8.58 28.54 -1.42
CA GLY A 485 -8.43 27.11 -1.12
C GLY A 485 -7.87 26.21 -2.24
N GLY A 486 -7.24 26.74 -3.28
CA GLY A 486 -6.70 25.95 -4.40
C GLY A 486 -5.40 25.22 -4.05
N LYS A 487 -5.02 24.20 -4.85
CA LYS A 487 -3.65 23.66 -4.89
C LYS A 487 -2.96 24.07 -6.19
N ALA A 488 -1.69 23.69 -6.33
CA ALA A 488 -0.91 23.96 -7.53
C ALA A 488 -0.21 22.70 -8.03
N PHE A 489 0.37 22.78 -9.22
CA PHE A 489 1.25 21.75 -9.75
C PHE A 489 2.32 22.30 -10.70
N ARG A 490 3.34 21.49 -10.94
CA ARG A 490 4.33 21.65 -12.00
C ARG A 490 4.33 20.42 -12.92
N VAL A 491 4.67 20.63 -14.17
CA VAL A 491 4.84 19.57 -15.19
C VAL A 491 6.30 19.39 -15.55
N PHE A 492 6.70 18.18 -15.89
CA PHE A 492 8.08 17.79 -16.19
C PHE A 492 8.13 16.86 -17.40
N ALA A 493 9.23 16.98 -18.15
CA ALA A 493 9.52 16.12 -19.29
C ALA A 493 9.86 14.70 -18.86
N VAL A 494 9.50 13.77 -19.76
CA VAL A 494 9.92 12.38 -19.73
C VAL A 494 10.76 12.19 -20.98
N ILE A 495 12.06 12.01 -20.79
CA ILE A 495 13.08 11.96 -21.85
C ILE A 495 13.64 10.55 -21.91
#